data_AF-A0A158CT56-F1
#
_entry.id   AF-A0A158CT56-F1
#
_cell.length_a   1.000
_cell.length_b   1.000
_cell.length_c   1.000
_cell.angle_alpha   90.00
_cell.angle_beta   90.00
_cell.angle_gamma   90.00
#
_symmetry.space_group_name_H-M   'P 1'
#
loop_
_entity.id
_entity.type
_entity.pdbx_description
1 polymer ?
#
loop_
_entity_poly.entity_id
_entity_poly.type
_entity_poly.pdbx_seq_one_letter_code
_entity_poly.pdbx_strand_id
1 'polypeptide(L)'
;MTDQYAVIGNPIGHTKSPLIHGIFAEETRQDMAYTAIEGPLEPEQAFAETVRAFAAAGGRGMNVTAPFKLKAFAMADERSERAALAGAVNAMKFENARIIAENFDGIGLVRDIEVNLGLPMAGKRVLILGAGGAVRGALLPFLAARPAEVILVNRDIAKGRALAAQVSARGPISACGYGDLEAMGRFDLVVNATSASLTGDLARFAECLQP
;
A
#
# COMPACT_ATOMS: atom_id res chain seq x y z
N MET A 1 16.90 4.28 26.84
CA MET A 1 15.58 3.67 27.10
C MET A 1 15.14 3.16 25.75
N THR A 2 14.93 1.85 25.61
CA THR A 2 14.66 1.20 24.32
C THR A 2 13.37 1.74 23.69
N ASP A 3 13.47 2.23 22.45
CA ASP A 3 12.31 2.78 21.73
C ASP A 3 11.31 1.66 21.38
N GLN A 4 10.01 1.93 21.55
CA GLN A 4 8.95 0.93 21.38
C GLN A 4 8.18 1.13 20.08
N TYR A 5 8.05 0.06 19.30
CA TYR A 5 7.29 -0.01 18.06
C TYR A 5 6.38 -1.23 18.07
N ALA A 6 5.32 -1.19 17.26
CA ALA A 6 4.41 -2.33 17.12
C ALA A 6 3.78 -2.42 15.73
N VAL A 7 3.23 -3.59 15.41
CA VAL A 7 2.22 -3.75 14.36
C VAL A 7 0.87 -4.09 15.00
N ILE A 8 -0.21 -3.44 14.54
CA ILE A 8 -1.59 -3.73 14.98
C ILE A 8 -2.45 -4.27 13.83
N GLY A 9 -3.19 -5.34 14.11
CA GLY A 9 -4.02 -6.06 13.13
C GLY A 9 -4.95 -7.07 13.80
N ASN A 10 -5.89 -7.63 13.04
CA ASN A 10 -6.74 -8.72 13.52
C ASN A 10 -7.20 -9.62 12.33
N PRO A 11 -6.81 -10.90 12.29
CA PRO A 11 -5.84 -11.57 13.18
C PRO A 11 -4.41 -11.05 12.94
N ILE A 12 -3.55 -11.12 13.96
CA ILE A 12 -2.14 -10.67 13.84
C ILE A 12 -1.11 -11.80 13.87
N GLY A 13 -1.50 -13.02 14.26
CA GLY A 13 -0.57 -14.12 14.57
C GLY A 13 0.38 -14.56 13.45
N HIS A 14 0.11 -14.23 12.19
CA HIS A 14 0.97 -14.56 11.04
C HIS A 14 1.85 -13.39 10.55
N THR A 15 1.89 -12.29 11.28
CA THR A 15 2.69 -11.12 10.88
C THR A 15 4.18 -11.44 10.84
N LYS A 16 4.86 -10.96 9.80
CA LYS A 16 6.33 -10.99 9.71
C LYS A 16 6.99 -9.68 10.16
N SER A 17 6.22 -8.65 10.49
CA SER A 17 6.78 -7.32 10.80
C SER A 17 7.76 -7.33 11.98
N PRO A 18 7.49 -8.02 13.11
CA PRO A 18 8.46 -8.09 14.21
C PRO A 18 9.80 -8.73 13.80
N LEU A 19 9.76 -9.79 12.99
CA LEU A 19 10.97 -10.42 12.46
C LEU A 19 11.74 -9.46 11.55
N ILE A 20 11.07 -8.84 10.58
CA ILE A 20 11.69 -7.93 9.61
C ILE A 20 12.32 -6.73 10.33
N HIS A 21 11.59 -6.08 11.24
CA HIS A 21 12.10 -4.93 11.98
C HIS A 21 13.16 -5.31 13.02
N GLY A 22 13.11 -6.53 13.58
CA GLY A 22 14.17 -7.06 14.44
C GLY A 22 15.48 -7.20 13.68
N ILE A 23 15.45 -7.78 12.48
CA ILE A 23 16.63 -7.88 11.60
C ILE A 23 17.16 -6.48 11.26
N PHE A 24 16.29 -5.54 10.90
CA PHE A 24 16.73 -4.16 10.61
C PHE A 24 17.38 -3.50 11.82
N ALA A 25 16.81 -3.67 13.02
CA ALA A 25 17.36 -3.10 14.24
C ALA A 25 18.76 -3.65 14.58
N GLU A 26 18.94 -4.97 14.41
CA GLU A 26 20.23 -5.64 14.62
C GLU A 26 21.29 -5.13 13.63
N GLU A 27 20.99 -5.18 12.33
CA GLU A 27 21.90 -4.76 11.26
C GLU A 27 22.29 -3.27 11.35
N THR A 28 21.39 -2.44 11.85
CA THR A 28 21.60 -0.98 11.96
C THR A 28 21.90 -0.50 13.38
N ARG A 29 22.12 -1.42 14.33
CA ARG A 29 22.46 -1.16 15.74
C ARG A 29 21.51 -0.19 16.43
N GLN A 30 20.21 -0.36 16.21
CA GLN A 30 19.16 0.45 16.85
C GLN A 30 18.69 -0.20 18.15
N ASP A 31 18.63 0.57 19.24
CA ASP A 31 18.04 0.14 20.52
C ASP A 31 16.51 0.29 20.45
N MET A 32 15.85 -0.70 19.86
CA MET A 32 14.39 -0.72 19.72
C MET A 32 13.78 -2.11 19.92
N ALA A 33 12.53 -2.13 20.39
CA ALA A 33 11.68 -3.31 20.42
C ALA A 33 10.53 -3.15 19.44
N TYR A 34 10.21 -4.21 18.69
CA TYR A 34 9.09 -4.24 17.77
C TYR A 34 8.17 -5.42 18.10
N THR A 35 6.94 -5.14 18.51
CA THR A 35 5.97 -6.17 18.94
C THR A 35 4.75 -6.28 18.01
N ALA A 36 3.90 -7.29 18.25
CA ALA A 36 2.63 -7.44 17.57
C ALA A 36 1.48 -7.25 18.58
N ILE A 37 0.48 -6.47 18.19
CA ILE A 37 -0.71 -6.18 18.97
C ILE A 37 -1.92 -6.73 18.20
N GLU A 38 -2.64 -7.66 18.80
CA GLU A 38 -3.94 -8.07 18.26
C GLU A 38 -4.97 -6.99 18.61
N GLY A 39 -5.40 -6.24 17.59
CA GLY A 39 -6.29 -5.11 17.79
C GLY A 39 -7.75 -5.55 18.01
N PRO A 40 -8.52 -4.87 18.87
CA PRO A 40 -9.93 -5.18 19.08
C PRO A 40 -10.77 -4.77 17.87
N LEU A 41 -11.70 -5.64 17.47
CA LEU A 41 -12.67 -5.34 16.41
C LEU A 41 -13.82 -4.46 16.94
N GLU A 42 -14.23 -4.72 18.19
CA GLU A 42 -15.32 -4.08 18.89
C GLU A 42 -14.93 -3.73 20.35
N PRO A 43 -15.56 -2.71 20.96
CA PRO A 43 -16.42 -1.70 20.31
C PRO A 43 -15.64 -0.86 19.29
N GLU A 44 -16.34 -0.11 18.44
CA GLU A 44 -15.73 0.67 17.34
C GLU A 44 -14.49 1.48 17.76
N GLN A 45 -14.55 2.09 18.96
CA GLN A 45 -13.52 2.97 19.52
C GLN A 45 -12.32 2.23 20.13
N ALA A 46 -12.43 0.94 20.43
CA ALA A 46 -11.39 0.19 21.14
C ALA A 46 -10.07 0.16 20.36
N PHE A 47 -10.13 0.18 19.03
CA PHE A 47 -8.93 0.32 18.19
C PHE A 47 -8.19 1.64 18.48
N ALA A 48 -8.91 2.77 18.48
CA ALA A 48 -8.31 4.07 18.70
C ALA A 48 -7.77 4.19 20.14
N GLU A 49 -8.46 3.64 21.12
CA GLU A 49 -8.00 3.56 22.51
C GLU A 49 -6.71 2.76 22.64
N THR A 50 -6.61 1.60 21.96
CA THR A 50 -5.40 0.77 21.94
C THR A 50 -4.20 1.53 21.37
N VAL A 51 -4.39 2.22 20.24
CA VAL A 51 -3.34 3.03 19.60
C VAL A 51 -2.91 4.18 20.53
N ARG A 52 -3.86 4.89 21.14
CA ARG A 52 -3.56 6.00 22.07
C ARG A 52 -2.87 5.53 23.34
N ALA A 53 -3.27 4.38 23.89
CA ALA A 53 -2.63 3.79 25.06
C ALA A 53 -1.18 3.41 24.76
N PHE A 54 -0.90 2.83 23.59
CA PHE A 54 0.46 2.52 23.16
C PHE A 54 1.32 3.77 23.01
N ALA A 55 0.79 4.83 22.39
CA ALA A 55 1.49 6.11 22.27
C ALA A 55 1.74 6.75 23.65
N ALA A 56 0.75 6.74 24.55
CA ALA A 56 0.87 7.27 25.91
C ALA A 56 1.88 6.51 26.78
N ALA A 57 2.08 5.21 26.52
CA ALA A 57 3.09 4.38 27.16
C ALA A 57 4.52 4.61 26.61
N GLY A 58 4.73 5.60 25.73
CA GLY A 58 6.03 5.93 25.15
C GLY A 58 6.31 5.28 23.79
N GLY A 59 5.30 4.68 23.14
CA GLY A 59 5.41 4.17 21.78
C GLY A 59 5.86 5.25 20.79
N ARG A 60 6.78 4.91 19.88
CA ARG A 60 7.35 5.83 18.87
C ARG A 60 6.67 5.72 17.51
N GLY A 61 6.13 4.56 17.19
CA GLY A 61 5.42 4.34 15.93
C GLY A 61 4.75 2.98 15.86
N MET A 62 3.86 2.84 14.89
CA MET A 62 3.05 1.64 14.73
C MET A 62 2.76 1.38 13.26
N ASN A 63 3.00 0.15 12.79
CA ASN A 63 2.43 -0.30 11.53
C ASN A 63 0.99 -0.77 11.73
N VAL A 64 0.17 -0.59 10.70
CA VAL A 64 -1.25 -0.94 10.71
C VAL A 64 -1.53 -1.90 9.57
N THR A 65 -2.15 -3.04 9.89
CA THR A 65 -2.61 -4.01 8.90
C THR A 65 -4.13 -4.19 8.95
N ALA A 66 -4.66 -5.11 8.15
CA ALA A 66 -6.09 -5.38 8.08
C ALA A 66 -6.66 -5.76 9.47
N PRO A 67 -7.90 -5.35 9.78
CA PRO A 67 -8.80 -4.49 8.98
C PRO A 67 -8.66 -2.99 9.27
N PHE A 68 -7.62 -2.56 10.00
CA PHE A 68 -7.61 -1.25 10.66
C PHE A 68 -7.07 -0.09 9.83
N LYS A 69 -6.58 -0.30 8.61
CA LYS A 69 -5.94 0.76 7.80
C LYS A 69 -6.85 1.99 7.56
N LEU A 70 -8.16 1.79 7.46
CA LEU A 70 -9.14 2.89 7.32
C LEU A 70 -9.37 3.62 8.65
N LYS A 71 -9.45 2.89 9.77
CA LYS A 71 -9.58 3.49 11.10
C LYS A 71 -8.34 4.31 11.47
N ALA A 72 -7.15 3.79 11.15
CA ALA A 72 -5.87 4.49 11.30
C ALA A 72 -5.82 5.76 10.45
N PHE A 73 -6.32 5.70 9.22
CA PHE A 73 -6.45 6.89 8.37
C PHE A 73 -7.36 7.94 9.03
N ALA A 74 -8.55 7.55 9.49
CA ALA A 74 -9.52 8.47 10.10
C ALA A 74 -8.99 9.16 11.37
N MET A 75 -8.20 8.46 12.19
CA MET A 75 -7.69 8.99 13.47
C MET A 75 -6.42 9.84 13.37
N ALA A 76 -5.71 9.81 12.22
CA ALA A 76 -4.45 10.51 12.06
C ALA A 76 -4.63 12.04 12.00
N ASP A 77 -3.74 12.77 12.68
CA ASP A 77 -3.71 14.24 12.71
C ASP A 77 -3.12 14.80 11.42
N GLU A 78 -2.06 14.16 10.92
CA GLU A 78 -1.39 14.52 9.68
C GLU A 78 -1.28 13.29 8.77
N ARG A 79 -1.53 13.46 7.47
CA ARG A 79 -1.59 12.36 6.50
C ARG A 79 -0.75 12.72 5.30
N SER A 80 0.13 11.82 4.87
CA SER A 80 0.84 12.00 3.62
C SER A 80 -0.11 11.98 2.43
N GLU A 81 0.31 12.57 1.31
CA GLU A 81 -0.48 12.57 0.08
C GLU A 81 -0.81 11.15 -0.42
N ARG A 82 0.14 10.21 -0.24
CA ARG A 82 -0.09 8.79 -0.58
C ARG A 82 -1.15 8.17 0.32
N ALA A 83 -1.11 8.44 1.63
CA ALA A 83 -2.12 7.98 2.56
C ALA A 83 -3.51 8.56 2.22
N ALA A 84 -3.57 9.86 1.87
CA ALA A 84 -4.78 10.55 1.44
C ALA A 84 -5.39 9.93 0.17
N LEU A 85 -4.57 9.69 -0.86
CA LEU A 85 -5.04 9.06 -2.10
C LEU A 85 -5.51 7.61 -1.87
N ALA A 86 -4.78 6.86 -1.05
CA ALA A 86 -5.15 5.50 -0.68
C ALA A 86 -6.43 5.44 0.16
N GLY A 87 -6.72 6.48 0.94
CA GLY A 87 -7.70 6.48 2.01
C GLY A 87 -7.33 5.51 3.14
N ALA A 88 -6.06 5.14 3.25
CA ALA A 88 -5.60 4.04 4.10
C ALA A 88 -4.17 4.31 4.60
N VAL A 89 -3.92 3.95 5.85
CA VAL A 89 -2.62 4.12 6.53
C VAL A 89 -2.06 2.74 6.88
N ASN A 90 -0.76 2.54 6.62
CA ASN A 90 -0.05 1.33 7.05
C ASN A 90 1.10 1.64 8.03
N ALA A 91 1.40 2.91 8.29
CA ALA A 91 2.45 3.34 9.21
C ALA A 91 2.05 4.64 9.92
N MET A 92 2.24 4.68 11.23
CA MET A 92 2.00 5.83 12.09
C MET A 92 3.29 6.15 12.86
N LYS A 93 3.63 7.43 12.94
CA LYS A 93 4.68 7.96 13.80
C LYS A 93 4.02 8.82 14.88
N PHE A 94 4.44 8.62 16.12
CA PHE A 94 3.97 9.41 17.26
C PHE A 94 5.01 10.46 17.62
N GLU A 95 4.68 11.73 17.42
CA GLU A 95 5.62 12.84 17.59
C GLU A 95 4.90 14.08 18.10
N ASN A 96 5.40 14.70 19.17
CA ASN A 96 4.84 15.92 19.76
C ASN A 96 3.32 15.84 20.03
N ALA A 97 2.86 14.69 20.55
CA ALA A 97 1.45 14.37 20.78
C ALA A 97 0.56 14.33 19.52
N ARG A 98 1.16 14.26 18.32
CA ARG A 98 0.49 14.07 17.04
C ARG A 98 0.74 12.68 16.47
N ILE A 99 -0.22 12.21 15.68
CA ILE A 99 -0.15 11.00 14.87
C ILE A 99 0.08 11.41 13.42
N ILE A 100 1.31 11.24 12.96
CA ILE A 100 1.70 11.45 11.56
C ILE A 100 1.57 10.12 10.84
N ALA A 101 0.77 10.09 9.79
CA ALA A 101 0.39 8.86 9.12
C ALA A 101 0.85 8.78 7.67
N GLU A 102 1.36 7.61 7.31
CA GLU A 102 1.93 7.29 6.02
C GLU A 102 1.32 6.04 5.41
N ASN A 103 1.47 5.95 4.09
CA ASN A 103 1.23 4.72 3.36
C ASN A 103 2.47 4.38 2.52
N PHE A 104 3.16 3.32 2.93
CA PHE A 104 4.38 2.85 2.28
C PHE A 104 4.19 1.67 1.34
N ASP A 105 2.97 1.10 1.22
CA ASP A 105 2.74 -0.08 0.38
C ASP A 105 3.14 0.21 -1.08
N GLY A 106 2.75 1.38 -1.60
CA GLY A 106 3.03 1.78 -2.98
C GLY A 106 4.51 2.02 -3.27
N ILE A 107 5.22 2.72 -2.38
CA ILE A 107 6.66 2.99 -2.56
C ILE A 107 7.50 1.72 -2.37
N GLY A 108 7.09 0.83 -1.46
CA GLY A 108 7.70 -0.48 -1.30
C GLY A 108 7.58 -1.31 -2.59
N LEU A 109 6.39 -1.36 -3.19
CA LEU A 109 6.17 -2.05 -4.46
C LEU A 109 7.02 -1.49 -5.61
N VAL A 110 7.06 -0.17 -5.78
CA VAL A 110 7.89 0.46 -6.83
C VAL A 110 9.36 0.16 -6.62
N ARG A 111 9.85 0.26 -5.37
CA ARG A 111 11.24 -0.07 -5.06
C ARG A 111 11.58 -1.52 -5.38
N ASP A 112 10.68 -2.45 -5.08
CA ASP A 112 10.88 -3.86 -5.39
C ASP A 112 10.98 -4.08 -6.91
N ILE A 113 10.07 -3.49 -7.68
CA ILE A 113 10.06 -3.57 -9.15
C ILE A 113 11.32 -2.96 -9.75
N GLU A 114 11.66 -1.71 -9.40
CA GLU A 114 12.74 -0.99 -10.08
C GLU A 114 14.13 -1.42 -9.60
N VAL A 115 14.29 -1.70 -8.31
CA VAL A 115 15.60 -1.97 -7.70
C VAL A 115 15.86 -3.45 -7.57
N ASN A 116 14.95 -4.21 -6.95
CA ASN A 116 15.21 -5.61 -6.62
C ASN A 116 15.04 -6.51 -7.85
N LEU A 117 14.01 -6.26 -8.67
CA LEU A 117 13.78 -6.99 -9.92
C LEU A 117 14.54 -6.39 -11.12
N GLY A 118 15.10 -5.18 -10.98
CA GLY A 118 15.84 -4.52 -12.05
C GLY A 118 14.96 -4.13 -13.25
N LEU A 119 13.68 -3.84 -13.01
CA LEU A 119 12.69 -3.48 -14.04
C LEU A 119 12.32 -2.00 -13.95
N PRO A 120 13.17 -1.07 -14.43
CA PRO A 120 12.86 0.36 -14.38
C PRO A 120 11.61 0.67 -15.21
N MET A 121 10.68 1.45 -14.64
CA MET A 121 9.43 1.79 -15.32
C MET A 121 9.58 2.99 -16.26
N ALA A 122 10.69 3.73 -16.18
CA ALA A 122 10.92 4.91 -17.00
C ALA A 122 10.74 4.62 -18.50
N GLY A 123 9.81 5.31 -19.16
CA GLY A 123 9.51 5.12 -20.58
C GLY A 123 8.80 3.80 -20.94
N LYS A 124 8.31 3.04 -19.95
CA LYS A 124 7.61 1.76 -20.14
C LYS A 124 6.10 1.91 -20.14
N ARG A 125 5.40 1.01 -20.83
CA ARG A 125 3.94 0.85 -20.78
C ARG A 125 3.58 -0.10 -19.64
N VAL A 126 2.90 0.43 -18.61
CA VAL A 126 2.58 -0.32 -17.39
C VAL A 126 1.09 -0.59 -17.31
N LEU A 127 0.71 -1.85 -17.24
CA LEU A 127 -0.67 -2.29 -16.98
C LEU A 127 -0.83 -2.64 -15.50
N ILE A 128 -1.86 -2.11 -14.85
CA ILE A 128 -2.24 -2.46 -13.48
C ILE A 128 -3.64 -3.07 -13.48
N LEU A 129 -3.75 -4.29 -12.98
CA LEU A 129 -5.02 -4.99 -12.86
C LEU A 129 -5.70 -4.62 -11.53
N GLY A 130 -6.87 -3.99 -11.63
CA GLY A 130 -7.69 -3.55 -10.51
C GLY A 130 -7.65 -2.03 -10.26
N ALA A 131 -8.55 -1.59 -9.38
CA ALA A 131 -8.64 -0.21 -8.90
C ALA A 131 -8.93 -0.16 -7.39
N GLY A 132 -8.35 -1.10 -6.63
CA GLY A 132 -8.52 -1.25 -5.18
C GLY A 132 -7.60 -0.35 -4.35
N GLY A 133 -7.61 -0.52 -3.02
CA GLY A 133 -6.79 0.28 -2.10
C GLY A 133 -5.28 0.17 -2.35
N ALA A 134 -4.80 -1.02 -2.72
CA ALA A 134 -3.40 -1.23 -3.11
C ALA A 134 -3.01 -0.38 -4.33
N VAL A 135 -3.85 -0.37 -5.37
CA VAL A 135 -3.64 0.46 -6.57
C VAL A 135 -3.62 1.94 -6.19
N ARG A 136 -4.60 2.41 -5.40
CA ARG A 136 -4.67 3.82 -4.97
C ARG A 136 -3.38 4.27 -4.28
N GLY A 137 -2.82 3.46 -3.37
CA GLY A 137 -1.56 3.77 -2.68
C GLY A 137 -0.32 3.70 -3.59
N ALA A 138 -0.38 2.91 -4.66
CA ALA A 138 0.74 2.73 -5.60
C ALA A 138 0.79 3.78 -6.72
N LEU A 139 -0.31 4.45 -7.05
CA LEU A 139 -0.36 5.33 -8.22
C LEU A 139 0.63 6.49 -8.20
N LEU A 140 0.77 7.21 -7.08
CA LEU A 140 1.72 8.32 -7.01
C LEU A 140 3.17 7.85 -7.19
N PRO A 141 3.66 6.81 -6.48
CA PRO A 141 4.96 6.21 -6.76
C PRO A 141 5.13 5.73 -8.21
N PHE A 142 4.13 5.07 -8.80
CA PHE A 142 4.21 4.58 -10.18
C PHE A 142 4.36 5.73 -11.18
N LEU A 143 3.59 6.80 -11.02
CA LEU A 143 3.69 7.97 -11.91
C LEU A 143 5.01 8.73 -11.70
N ALA A 144 5.53 8.78 -10.47
CA ALA A 144 6.83 9.36 -10.16
C ALA A 144 8.00 8.62 -10.82
N ALA A 145 7.84 7.32 -11.13
CA ALA A 145 8.81 6.53 -11.90
C ALA A 145 8.85 6.87 -13.41
N ARG A 146 7.98 7.78 -13.88
CA ARG A 146 7.91 8.30 -15.25
C ARG A 146 7.73 7.22 -16.34
N PRO A 147 6.72 6.33 -16.21
CA PRO A 147 6.34 5.45 -17.31
C PRO A 147 5.89 6.24 -18.53
N ALA A 148 5.97 5.62 -19.71
CA ALA A 148 5.37 6.17 -20.92
C ALA A 148 3.85 6.26 -20.79
N GLU A 149 3.24 5.25 -20.16
CA GLU A 149 1.84 5.28 -19.74
C GLU A 149 1.55 4.27 -18.62
N VAL A 150 0.54 4.58 -17.81
CA VAL A 150 -0.09 3.67 -16.86
C VAL A 150 -1.53 3.41 -17.31
N ILE A 151 -1.89 2.14 -17.48
CA ILE A 151 -3.24 1.73 -17.83
C ILE A 151 -3.82 0.94 -16.67
N LEU A 152 -4.93 1.42 -16.12
CA LEU A 152 -5.72 0.69 -15.13
C LEU A 152 -6.78 -0.14 -15.84
N VAL A 153 -6.78 -1.45 -15.64
CA VAL A 153 -7.88 -2.30 -16.10
C VAL A 153 -8.73 -2.76 -14.93
N ASN A 154 -10.04 -2.55 -14.99
CA ASN A 154 -10.93 -2.92 -13.91
C ASN A 154 -12.28 -3.38 -14.45
N ARG A 155 -12.93 -4.32 -13.75
CA ARG A 155 -14.30 -4.77 -14.10
C ARG A 155 -15.29 -3.61 -14.08
N ASP A 156 -15.16 -2.76 -13.06
CA ASP A 156 -15.87 -1.49 -12.98
C ASP A 156 -14.99 -0.39 -13.60
N ILE A 157 -15.25 -0.10 -14.88
CA ILE A 157 -14.50 0.89 -15.65
C ILE A 157 -14.68 2.29 -15.05
N ALA A 158 -15.88 2.62 -14.54
CA ALA A 158 -16.15 3.93 -13.95
C ALA A 158 -15.26 4.17 -12.73
N LYS A 159 -15.09 3.16 -11.87
CA LYS A 159 -14.16 3.22 -10.73
C LYS A 159 -12.71 3.44 -11.17
N GLY A 160 -12.27 2.76 -12.24
CA GLY A 160 -10.93 2.94 -12.80
C GLY A 160 -10.71 4.34 -13.35
N ARG A 161 -11.66 4.85 -14.15
CA ARG A 161 -11.61 6.20 -14.74
C ARG A 161 -11.63 7.30 -13.68
N ALA A 162 -12.48 7.15 -12.65
CA ALA A 162 -12.52 8.10 -11.53
C ALA A 162 -11.17 8.16 -10.80
N LEU A 163 -10.52 7.00 -10.60
CA LEU A 163 -9.20 6.95 -9.97
C LEU A 163 -8.11 7.56 -10.87
N ALA A 164 -8.10 7.24 -12.17
CA ALA A 164 -7.16 7.85 -13.12
C ALA A 164 -7.31 9.38 -13.17
N ALA A 165 -8.54 9.89 -13.17
CA ALA A 165 -8.82 11.33 -13.16
C ALA A 165 -8.28 12.05 -11.92
N GLN A 166 -8.24 11.39 -10.75
CA GLN A 166 -7.69 11.98 -9.52
C GLN A 166 -6.18 12.26 -9.61
N VAL A 167 -5.46 11.57 -10.48
CA VAL A 167 -3.99 11.65 -10.58
C VAL A 167 -3.49 11.98 -11.99
N SER A 168 -4.37 12.35 -12.91
CA SER A 168 -4.03 12.65 -14.32
C SER A 168 -3.02 13.79 -14.47
N ALA A 169 -3.03 14.76 -13.56
CA ALA A 169 -2.06 15.85 -13.52
C ALA A 169 -0.63 15.40 -13.14
N ARG A 170 -0.46 14.14 -12.70
CA ARG A 170 0.82 13.61 -12.21
C ARG A 170 1.55 12.76 -13.23
N GLY A 171 0.91 12.39 -14.33
CA GLY A 171 1.52 11.63 -15.41
C GLY A 171 0.51 10.99 -16.35
N PRO A 172 1.00 10.27 -17.38
CA PRO A 172 0.16 9.63 -18.39
C PRO A 172 -0.57 8.42 -17.79
N ILE A 173 -1.83 8.60 -17.43
CA ILE A 173 -2.67 7.53 -16.89
C ILE A 173 -4.05 7.50 -17.55
N SER A 174 -4.53 6.29 -17.82
CA SER A 174 -5.89 6.04 -18.30
C SER A 174 -6.48 4.77 -17.69
N ALA A 175 -7.76 4.50 -17.96
CA ALA A 175 -8.43 3.30 -17.49
C ALA A 175 -9.37 2.71 -18.54
N CYS A 176 -9.40 1.38 -18.62
CA CYS A 176 -10.17 0.61 -19.61
C CYS A 176 -10.88 -0.60 -18.98
N GLY A 177 -11.74 -1.24 -19.77
CA GLY A 177 -12.30 -2.54 -19.45
C GLY A 177 -11.38 -3.66 -19.93
N TYR A 178 -11.62 -4.88 -19.43
CA TYR A 178 -10.87 -6.06 -19.87
C TYR A 178 -11.06 -6.38 -21.36
N GLY A 179 -12.22 -6.06 -21.94
CA GLY A 179 -12.49 -6.25 -23.36
C GLY A 179 -11.70 -5.32 -24.28
N ASP A 180 -11.11 -4.25 -23.74
CA ASP A 180 -10.34 -3.28 -24.54
C ASP A 180 -8.84 -3.65 -24.63
N LEU A 181 -8.38 -4.61 -23.82
CA LEU A 181 -6.94 -4.90 -23.65
C LEU A 181 -6.27 -5.37 -24.95
N GLU A 182 -6.95 -6.21 -25.73
CA GLU A 182 -6.41 -6.75 -26.98
C GLU A 182 -6.07 -5.62 -27.97
N ALA A 183 -6.93 -4.61 -28.06
CA ALA A 183 -6.73 -3.45 -28.93
C ALA A 183 -5.62 -2.50 -28.44
N MET A 184 -5.21 -2.60 -27.17
CA MET A 184 -4.15 -1.76 -26.58
C MET A 184 -2.74 -2.27 -26.89
N GLY A 185 -2.60 -3.48 -27.44
CA GLY A 185 -1.30 -4.06 -27.78
C GLY A 185 -0.50 -4.49 -26.55
N ARG A 186 0.83 -4.35 -26.63
CA ARG A 186 1.77 -4.95 -25.65
C ARG A 186 2.13 -4.03 -24.49
N PHE A 187 2.29 -4.60 -23.31
CA PHE A 187 2.77 -3.92 -22.11
C PHE A 187 4.16 -4.42 -21.74
N ASP A 188 5.00 -3.52 -21.22
CA ASP A 188 6.33 -3.88 -20.73
C ASP A 188 6.28 -4.46 -19.31
N LEU A 189 5.28 -4.05 -18.52
CA LEU A 189 5.09 -4.47 -17.13
C LEU A 189 3.59 -4.66 -16.86
N VAL A 190 3.23 -5.80 -16.26
CA VAL A 190 1.86 -6.07 -15.79
C VAL A 190 1.88 -6.34 -14.30
N VAL A 191 1.09 -5.57 -13.54
CA VAL A 191 0.97 -5.69 -12.09
C VAL A 191 -0.43 -6.16 -11.73
N ASN A 192 -0.56 -7.40 -11.25
CA ASN A 192 -1.83 -7.90 -10.74
C ASN A 192 -2.06 -7.42 -9.30
N ALA A 193 -2.92 -6.41 -9.12
CA ALA A 193 -3.32 -5.89 -7.81
C ALA A 193 -4.77 -6.28 -7.44
N THR A 194 -5.29 -7.36 -8.04
CA THR A 194 -6.59 -7.92 -7.71
C THR A 194 -6.47 -8.95 -6.59
N SER A 195 -7.58 -9.21 -5.88
CA SER A 195 -7.65 -10.29 -4.89
C SER A 195 -7.90 -11.67 -5.52
N ALA A 196 -8.03 -11.78 -6.84
CA ALA A 196 -8.40 -13.02 -7.53
C ALA A 196 -7.38 -14.15 -7.26
N SER A 197 -6.09 -13.81 -7.20
CA SER A 197 -5.02 -14.76 -6.89
C SER A 197 -5.11 -15.36 -5.48
N LEU A 198 -5.79 -14.70 -4.53
CA LEU A 198 -6.01 -15.24 -3.19
C LEU A 198 -7.05 -16.37 -3.17
N THR A 199 -7.94 -16.42 -4.16
CA THR A 199 -8.96 -17.46 -4.31
C THR A 199 -8.58 -18.48 -5.39
N GLY A 200 -7.34 -18.47 -5.87
CA GLY A 200 -6.88 -19.32 -6.98
C GLY A 200 -7.51 -18.97 -8.33
N ASP A 201 -8.15 -17.81 -8.44
CA ASP A 201 -8.75 -17.35 -9.69
C ASP A 201 -7.72 -16.52 -10.45
N LEU A 202 -7.25 -17.06 -11.58
CA LEU A 202 -6.52 -16.29 -12.56
C LEU A 202 -7.55 -15.83 -13.59
N ALA A 203 -7.91 -14.55 -13.51
CA ALA A 203 -8.65 -13.96 -14.60
C ALA A 203 -7.86 -14.21 -15.90
N ARG A 204 -8.54 -14.80 -16.88
CA ARG A 204 -7.92 -15.38 -18.08
C ARG A 204 -7.28 -14.27 -18.91
N PHE A 205 -5.97 -14.06 -18.74
CA PHE A 205 -5.18 -13.06 -19.48
C PHE A 205 -4.03 -13.68 -20.29
N ALA A 206 -4.04 -15.00 -20.46
CA ALA A 206 -2.94 -15.77 -21.02
C ALA A 206 -2.55 -15.39 -22.46
N GLU A 207 -3.36 -14.60 -23.17
CA GLU A 207 -3.10 -14.19 -24.56
C GLU A 207 -2.37 -12.84 -24.68
N CYS A 208 -2.32 -12.01 -23.62
CA CYS A 208 -1.64 -10.70 -23.65
C CYS A 208 -0.19 -10.74 -23.11
N LEU A 209 0.23 -11.87 -22.53
CA LEU A 209 1.56 -12.10 -21.97
C LEU A 209 2.17 -13.31 -22.67
N GLN A 210 2.81 -13.08 -23.82
CA GLN A 210 3.69 -14.05 -24.47
C GLN A 210 5.14 -13.55 -24.32
N PRO A 211 6.11 -14.46 -24.18
CA PRO A 211 7.49 -14.15 -23.76
C PRO A 211 8.21 -13.12 -24.64
#